data_AF-A0A8S2Y8S9-F1
#
_entry.id   AF-A0A8S2Y8S9-F1
#
_cell.length_a   1.000
_cell.length_b   1.000
_cell.length_c   1.000
_cell.angle_alpha   90.00
_cell.angle_beta   90.00
_cell.angle_gamma   90.00
#
_symmetry.space_group_name_H-M   'P 1'
#
loop_
_entity.id
_entity.type
_entity.pdbx_description
1 polymer ?
#
loop_
_entity_poly.entity_id
_entity_poly.type
_entity_poly.pdbx_seq_one_letter_code
_entity_poly.pdbx_strand_id
1 'polypeptide(L)'
;QSTLLHLAVASANVEIVELLLSKHADPSAKRADGQTPIHLSAKTDSIEILEKLIQAGGDINDVDNENETILHKAATHNKEN
;
A
#
# COMPACT_ATOMS: atom_id res chain seq x y z
N GLN A 1 -11.55 7.93 -2.08
CA GLN A 1 -12.06 7.25 -0.87
C GLN A 1 -10.97 6.33 -0.36
N SER A 2 -10.60 6.37 0.92
CA SER A 2 -9.63 5.42 1.50
C SER A 2 -10.36 4.28 2.20
N THR A 3 -9.91 3.04 1.99
CA THR A 3 -10.40 1.87 2.74
C THR A 3 -9.68 1.76 4.09
N LEU A 4 -10.18 0.90 4.99
CA LEU A 4 -9.48 0.59 6.24
C LEU A 4 -8.06 0.07 6.01
N LEU A 5 -7.85 -0.71 4.94
CA LEU A 5 -6.54 -1.25 4.61
C LEU A 5 -5.54 -0.14 4.22
N HIS A 6 -5.99 0.90 3.49
CA HIS A 6 -5.13 2.06 3.21
C HIS A 6 -4.67 2.78 4.48
N LEU A 7 -5.59 2.96 5.44
CA LEU A 7 -5.29 3.64 6.70
C LEU A 7 -4.37 2.79 7.58
N ALA A 8 -4.57 1.46 7.61
CA ALA A 8 -3.71 0.53 8.32
C ALA A 8 -2.27 0.56 7.79
N VAL A 9 -2.10 0.51 6.46
CA VAL A 9 -0.79 0.62 5.82
C VAL A 9 -0.13 1.97 6.12
N ALA A 10 -0.86 3.08 5.98
CA ALA A 10 -0.34 4.41 6.27
C ALA A 10 0.07 4.60 7.74
N SER A 11 -0.50 3.81 8.66
CA SER A 11 -0.11 3.79 10.08
C SER A 11 1.10 2.90 10.39
N ALA A 12 1.62 2.18 9.39
CA ALA A 12 2.70 1.19 9.52
C ALA A 12 2.44 0.09 10.58
N ASN A 13 1.17 -0.20 10.88
CA ASN A 13 0.78 -1.21 11.86
C ASN A 13 0.56 -2.57 11.18
N VAL A 14 1.53 -3.48 11.32
CA VAL A 14 1.52 -4.81 10.70
C VAL A 14 0.34 -5.64 11.18
N GLU A 15 0.04 -5.65 12.48
CA GLU A 15 -1.01 -6.50 13.05
C GLU A 15 -2.40 -6.14 12.51
N ILE A 16 -2.68 -4.84 12.33
CA ILE A 16 -3.94 -4.38 11.74
C ILE A 16 -4.00 -4.73 10.25
N VAL A 17 -2.90 -4.60 9.51
CA VAL A 17 -2.83 -5.01 8.10
C VAL A 17 -3.16 -6.50 7.96
N GLU A 18 -2.50 -7.36 8.74
CA GLU A 18 -2.75 -8.81 8.74
C GLU A 18 -4.20 -9.14 9.11
N LEU A 19 -4.74 -8.49 10.16
CA LEU A 19 -6.11 -8.68 10.56
C LEU A 19 -7.09 -8.36 9.43
N LEU A 20 -6.92 -7.22 8.75
CA LEU A 20 -7.80 -6.81 7.66
C LEU A 20 -7.69 -7.75 6.45
N LEU A 21 -6.48 -8.16 6.08
CA LEU A 21 -6.27 -9.13 5.01
C LEU A 21 -6.90 -10.50 5.34
N SER A 22 -6.80 -10.94 6.60
CA SER A 22 -7.47 -12.17 7.07
C SER A 22 -9.01 -12.10 7.02
N LYS A 23 -9.57 -10.88 6.98
CA LYS A 23 -11.00 -10.62 6.80
C LYS A 23 -11.37 -10.33 5.34
N HIS A 24 -10.50 -10.71 4.40
CA HIS A 24 -10.71 -10.54 2.96
C HIS A 24 -10.83 -9.07 2.54
N ALA A 25 -10.13 -8.15 3.23
CA ALA A 25 -9.97 -6.80 2.73
C ALA A 25 -9.27 -6.83 1.36
N ASP A 26 -9.80 -6.07 0.41
CA ASP A 26 -9.29 -6.03 -0.96
C ASP A 26 -7.95 -5.28 -1.04
N PRO A 27 -6.83 -5.96 -1.36
CA PRO A 27 -5.52 -5.34 -1.50
C PRO A 27 -5.36 -4.54 -2.80
N SER A 28 -6.29 -4.67 -3.75
CA SER A 28 -6.32 -3.94 -5.01
C SER A 28 -7.21 -2.69 -4.99
N ALA A 29 -7.87 -2.43 -3.87
CA ALA A 29 -8.77 -1.30 -3.73
C ALA A 29 -8.06 0.02 -4.07
N LYS A 30 -8.63 0.83 -4.96
CA LYS A 30 -8.05 2.12 -5.37
C LYS A 30 -8.69 3.29 -4.64
N ARG A 31 -7.86 4.22 -4.21
CA ARG A 31 -8.28 5.57 -3.77
C ARG A 31 -8.69 6.44 -4.96
N ALA A 32 -9.11 7.67 -4.67
CA ALA A 32 -9.50 8.64 -5.71
C ALA A 32 -8.32 9.09 -6.60
N ASP A 33 -7.10 8.99 -6.08
CA ASP A 33 -5.84 9.25 -6.77
C ASP A 33 -5.27 8.01 -7.48
N GLY A 34 -6.01 6.89 -7.49
CA GLY A 34 -5.59 5.64 -8.13
C GLY A 34 -4.64 4.80 -7.27
N GLN A 35 -4.18 5.31 -6.12
CA GLN A 35 -3.27 4.60 -5.23
C GLN A 35 -3.99 3.41 -4.57
N THR A 36 -3.35 2.25 -4.62
CA THR A 36 -3.69 1.04 -3.84
C THR A 36 -2.94 1.04 -2.50
N PRO A 37 -3.26 0.12 -1.57
CA PRO A 37 -2.47 -0.08 -0.34
C PRO A 37 -0.97 -0.26 -0.60
N ILE A 38 -0.58 -0.94 -1.69
CA ILE A 38 0.83 -1.13 -2.07
C ILE A 38 1.53 0.20 -2.36
N HIS A 39 0.86 1.16 -3.00
CA HIS A 39 1.45 2.49 -3.22
C HIS A 39 1.75 3.20 -1.90
N LEU A 40 0.90 3.02 -0.89
CA LEU A 40 1.09 3.64 0.42
C LEU A 40 2.21 2.96 1.23
N SER A 41 2.48 1.67 1.03
CA SER A 41 3.55 0.99 1.77
C SER A 41 4.95 1.52 1.40
N ALA A 42 5.13 2.15 0.23
CA ALA A 42 6.37 2.85 -0.12
C ALA A 42 6.74 4.01 0.82
N LYS A 43 5.75 4.55 1.55
CA LYS A 43 5.95 5.63 2.52
C LYS A 43 6.12 5.12 3.96
N THR A 44 6.35 3.82 4.10
CA THR A 44 6.56 3.17 5.39
C THR A 44 7.94 2.51 5.39
N ASP A 45 8.57 2.44 6.56
CA ASP A 45 9.84 1.70 6.72
C ASP A 45 9.62 0.18 6.89
N SER A 46 8.40 -0.31 6.68
CA SER A 46 8.02 -1.71 6.92
C SER A 46 7.93 -2.51 5.62
N ILE A 47 9.02 -3.22 5.31
CA ILE A 47 9.04 -4.21 4.21
C ILE A 47 8.02 -5.33 4.45
N GLU A 48 7.76 -5.67 5.71
CA GLU A 48 6.79 -6.71 6.06
C GLU A 48 5.39 -6.37 5.54
N ILE A 49 4.94 -5.11 5.68
CA ILE A 49 3.63 -4.70 5.16
C ILE A 49 3.55 -4.90 3.64
N LEU A 50 4.61 -4.54 2.91
CA LEU A 50 4.68 -4.75 1.47
C LEU A 50 4.56 -6.24 1.13
N GLU A 51 5.29 -7.11 1.83
CA GLU A 51 5.21 -8.56 1.62
C GLU A 51 3.80 -9.11 1.87
N LYS A 52 3.12 -8.69 2.94
CA LYS A 52 1.74 -9.13 3.24
C LYS A 52 0.77 -8.72 2.13
N LEU A 53 0.88 -7.49 1.62
CA LEU A 53 0.01 -7.01 0.55
C LEU A 53 0.23 -7.79 -0.76
N ILE A 54 1.48 -8.12 -1.11
CA ILE A 54 1.80 -8.95 -2.27
C ILE A 54 1.25 -10.37 -2.08
N GLN A 55 1.44 -10.97 -0.90
CA GLN A 55 0.92 -12.30 -0.57
C GLN A 55 -0.62 -12.36 -0.64
N ALA A 56 -1.29 -11.26 -0.31
CA ALA A 56 -2.74 -11.16 -0.42
C ALA A 56 -3.25 -10.95 -1.86
N GLY A 57 -2.35 -10.80 -2.85
CA GLY A 57 -2.69 -10.63 -4.26
C GLY A 57 -2.66 -9.18 -4.76
N GLY A 58 -2.06 -8.25 -4.01
CA GLY A 58 -1.78 -6.92 -4.53
C GLY A 58 -0.69 -6.97 -5.62
N ASP A 59 -0.89 -6.20 -6.70
CA ASP A 59 0.08 -6.12 -7.79
C ASP A 59 1.10 -5.01 -7.53
N ILE A 60 2.37 -5.40 -7.46
CA ILE A 60 3.51 -4.49 -7.26
C ILE A 60 3.76 -3.56 -8.47
N ASN A 61 3.24 -3.94 -9.65
CA ASN A 61 3.37 -3.18 -10.89
C ASN A 61 2.14 -2.32 -11.20
N ASP A 62 1.11 -2.33 -10.33
CA ASP A 62 -0.04 -1.46 -10.52
C ASP A 62 0.42 0.00 -10.49
N VAL A 63 -0.30 0.83 -11.23
CA VAL A 63 -0.04 2.26 -11.36
C VAL A 63 -1.21 3.06 -10.84
N ASP A 64 -0.89 4.18 -10.22
CA ASP A 64 -1.87 5.19 -9.83
C ASP A 64 -2.25 6.08 -11.02
N ASN A 65 -3.03 7.14 -10.74
CA ASN A 65 -3.51 8.04 -11.80
C ASN A 65 -2.39 8.89 -12.45
N GLU A 66 -1.19 8.93 -11.85
CA GLU A 66 -0.01 9.62 -12.36
C GLU A 66 0.91 8.67 -13.14
N ASN A 67 0.47 7.43 -13.41
CA ASN A 67 1.27 6.34 -13.94
C ASN A 67 2.48 5.97 -13.06
N GLU A 68 2.39 6.22 -11.75
CA GLU A 68 3.47 5.91 -10.81
C GLU A 68 3.23 4.55 -10.15
N THR A 69 4.26 3.70 -10.17
CA THR A 69 4.32 2.45 -9.40
C THR A 69 4.82 2.70 -7.97
N ILE A 70 4.79 1.67 -7.12
CA ILE A 70 5.38 1.71 -5.77
C ILE A 70 6.85 2.20 -5.77
N LEU A 71 7.66 1.79 -6.75
CA LEU A 71 9.07 2.19 -6.83
C LEU A 71 9.22 3.69 -7.12
N HIS A 72 8.34 4.25 -7.95
CA HIS A 72 8.32 5.70 -8.20
C HIS A 72 8.00 6.46 -6.90
N LYS A 73 6.99 6.00 -6.14
CA LYS A 73 6.62 6.57 -4.82
C LYS A 73 7.74 6.45 -3.79
N ALA A 74 8.45 5.32 -3.75
CA ALA A 74 9.57 5.12 -2.82
C ALA A 74 10.75 6.07 -3.15
N ALA A 75 11.02 6.28 -4.44
CA ALA A 75 12.09 7.16 -4.91
C ALA A 75 11.82 8.65 -4.65
N THR A 76 10.55 9.08 -4.59
CA THR A 76 10.19 10.46 -4.23
C THR A 76 10.19 10.67 -2.73
N HIS A 77 9.73 9.68 -1.94
CA HIS A 77 9.72 9.80 -0.48
C HIS A 77 11.12 9.89 0.13
N ASN A 78 12.10 9.14 -0.38
CA ASN A 78 13.49 9.19 0.10
C ASN A 78 14.21 10.53 -0.19
N LYS A 79 13.61 11.42 -1.01
CA LYS A 79 14.14 12.78 -1.25
C LYS A 79 13.58 13.82 -0.28
N GLU A 80 12.53 13.48 0.46
CA GLU A 80 11.83 14.39 1.36
C GLU A 80 12.23 14.22 2.85
N ASN A 81 13.05 13.20 3.17
CA ASN A 81 13.66 12.97 4.48
C ASN A 81 15.10 13.51 4.54
#